data_AF-A0A8T3MHL1-F1
#
_entry.id   AF-A0A8T3MHL1-F1
#
_cell.length_a   1.000
_cell.length_b   1.000
_cell.length_c   1.000
_cell.angle_alpha   90.00
_cell.angle_beta   90.00
_cell.angle_gamma   90.00
#
_symmetry.space_group_name_H-M   'P 1'
#
loop_
_entity.id
_entity.type
_entity.pdbx_description
1 polymer ?
#
loop_
_entity_poly.entity_id
_entity_poly.type
_entity_poly.pdbx_seq_one_letter_code
_entity_poly.pdbx_strand_id
1 'polypeptide(L)' 'EIARATPLIGDEFAFVAFGGYQLGPNALLRFYVLHVVALPLATAFLIAIHFWRIRKDGGISGPL' A
#
# COMPACT_ATOMS: atom_id res chain seq x y z
N GLU A 1 15.08 11.20 1.50
CA GLU A 1 15.33 11.70 0.13
C GLU A 1 14.07 11.76 -0.75
N ILE A 2 13.61 10.65 -1.37
CA ILE A 2 12.53 10.70 -2.41
C ILE A 2 11.17 11.16 -1.85
N ALA A 3 10.79 10.74 -0.64
CA ALA A 3 9.51 11.14 -0.04
C ALA A 3 9.38 12.66 0.15
N ARG A 4 10.50 13.36 0.44
CA ARG A 4 10.55 14.82 0.59
C ARG A 4 10.70 15.59 -0.73
N ALA A 5 10.97 14.89 -1.84
CA ALA A 5 11.17 15.54 -3.14
C ALA A 5 9.87 16.12 -3.73
N THR A 6 8.71 15.81 -3.14
CA THR A 6 7.42 16.35 -3.57
C THR A 6 7.27 17.80 -3.06
N PRO A 7 7.21 18.82 -3.94
CA PRO A 7 7.43 20.23 -3.56
C PRO A 7 6.33 20.87 -2.70
N LEU A 8 5.21 20.18 -2.45
CA LEU A 8 4.08 20.72 -1.69
C LEU A 8 3.73 19.94 -0.42
N ILE A 9 3.99 18.63 -0.40
CA ILE A 9 3.51 17.72 0.67
C ILE A 9 4.59 16.73 1.11
N GLY A 10 5.82 16.86 0.62
CA GLY A 10 6.87 15.88 0.84
C GLY A 10 7.28 15.74 2.32
N ASP A 11 7.25 16.85 3.07
CA ASP A 11 7.59 16.85 4.48
C ASP A 11 6.48 16.26 5.36
N GLU A 12 5.21 16.60 5.13
CA GLU A 12 4.08 15.94 5.80
C GLU A 12 4.05 14.44 5.49
N PHE A 13 4.25 14.04 4.22
CA PHE A 13 4.24 12.63 3.82
C PHE A 13 5.36 11.84 4.52
N ALA A 14 6.57 12.42 4.57
CA ALA A 14 7.69 11.82 5.27
C ALA A 14 7.41 11.71 6.78
N PHE A 15 6.79 12.73 7.38
CA PHE A 15 6.44 12.70 8.80
C PHE A 15 5.39 11.63 9.12
N VAL A 16 4.35 11.47 8.29
CA VAL A 16 3.33 10.43 8.46
C VAL A 16 3.94 9.03 8.25
N ALA A 17 4.76 8.85 7.23
CA ALA A 17 5.39 7.57 6.94
C ALA A 17 6.40 7.14 8.01
N PHE A 18 7.29 8.05 8.44
CA PHE A 18 8.37 7.72 9.39
C PHE A 18 7.97 7.90 10.86
N GLY A 19 6.92 8.66 11.15
CA GLY A 19 6.52 8.99 12.53
C GLY A 19 7.48 9.95 13.23
N GLY A 20 8.26 10.70 12.46
CA GLY A 20 9.27 11.64 12.94
C GLY A 20 10.08 12.23 11.78
N TYR A 21 10.95 13.19 12.09
CA TYR A 21 11.78 13.88 11.10
C TYR A 21 13.02 13.10 10.64
N GLN A 22 13.31 11.96 11.28
CA GLN A 22 14.44 11.07 11.00
C GLN A 22 13.98 9.60 11.03
N LEU A 23 14.66 8.74 10.26
CA LEU A 23 14.46 7.29 10.33
C LEU A 23 14.94 6.77 11.70
N GLY A 24 14.02 6.17 12.45
CA GLY A 24 14.32 5.61 13.78
C GLY A 24 13.42 4.40 14.11
N PRO A 25 13.42 3.95 15.37
CA PRO A 25 12.67 2.77 15.81
C PRO A 25 11.16 2.84 15.51
N ASN A 26 10.57 4.05 15.55
CA ASN A 26 9.16 4.27 15.22
C ASN A 26 8.86 4.01 13.73
N ALA A 27 9.76 4.39 12.82
CA ALA A 27 9.61 4.09 11.40
C ALA A 27 9.65 2.58 11.17
N LEU A 28 10.57 1.87 11.84
CA LEU A 28 10.70 0.41 11.72
C LEU A 28 9.41 -0.31 12.13
N LEU A 29 8.81 0.06 13.27
CA LEU A 29 7.56 -0.54 13.74
C LEU A 29 6.40 -0.25 12.77
N ARG A 30 6.28 0.98 12.27
CA ARG A 30 5.23 1.34 11.30
C ARG A 30 5.36 0.57 10.00
N PHE A 31 6.57 0.45 9.45
CA PHE A 31 6.81 -0.35 8.26
C PHE A 31 6.56 -1.84 8.49
N TYR A 32 6.87 -2.37 9.68
CA TYR A 32 6.55 -3.74 10.04
C TYR A 32 5.02 -3.98 10.02
N VAL A 33 4.25 -3.13 10.69
CA VAL A 33 2.78 -3.26 10.70
C VAL A 33 2.20 -3.06 9.29
N LEU A 34 2.72 -2.08 8.53
CA LEU A 34 2.32 -1.86 7.15
C LEU A 34 2.59 -3.11 6.30
N HIS A 35 3.74 -3.76 6.46
CA HIS A 35 4.15 -4.90 5.64
C HIS A 35 3.48 -6.22 6.03
N VAL A 36 3.26 -6.48 7.32
CA VAL A 36 2.74 -7.77 7.80
C VAL A 36 1.22 -7.76 7.93
N VAL A 37 0.62 -6.59 8.15
CA VAL A 37 -0.84 -6.48 8.36
C VAL A 37 -1.50 -5.73 7.22
N ALA A 38 -1.10 -4.49 6.94
CA ALA A 38 -1.84 -3.65 6.00
C ALA A 38 -1.72 -4.13 4.55
N LEU A 39 -0.50 -4.38 4.06
CA LEU A 39 -0.27 -4.84 2.68
C LEU A 39 -0.86 -6.23 2.41
N PRO A 40 -0.76 -7.23 3.30
CA PRO A 40 -1.35 -8.54 3.05
C PRO A 40 -2.88 -8.48 3.06
N LEU A 41 -3.50 -7.70 3.95
CA LEU A 41 -4.94 -7.48 3.95
C LEU A 41 -5.41 -6.73 2.70
N ALA A 42 -4.71 -5.67 2.29
CA ALA A 42 -5.03 -4.94 1.07
C ALA A 42 -4.89 -5.83 -0.17
N THR A 43 -3.84 -6.65 -0.23
CA THR A 43 -3.62 -7.61 -1.33
C THR A 43 -4.71 -8.67 -1.35
N ALA A 44 -5.05 -9.26 -0.20
CA ALA A 44 -6.13 -10.24 -0.10
C ALA A 44 -7.48 -9.64 -0.53
N PHE A 45 -7.77 -8.40 -0.13
CA PHE A 45 -8.96 -7.66 -0.56
C PHE A 45 -8.97 -7.41 -2.07
N LEU A 46 -7.86 -6.96 -2.64
CA LEU A 46 -7.74 -6.75 -4.09
C LEU A 46 -7.88 -8.06 -4.87
N ILE A 47 -7.29 -9.16 -4.38
CA ILE A 47 -7.43 -10.50 -4.97
C ILE A 47 -8.88 -10.98 -4.87
N ALA A 48 -9.55 -10.75 -3.74
CA ALA A 48 -10.95 -11.11 -3.56
C ALA A 48 -11.84 -10.35 -4.55
N ILE A 49 -11.63 -9.04 -4.73
CA ILE A 49 -12.33 -8.23 -5.75
C ILE A 49 -11.99 -8.75 -7.15
N HIS A 50 -10.72 -9.03 -7.42
CA HIS A 50 -10.26 -9.51 -8.72
C HIS A 50 -10.96 -10.81 -9.11
N PHE A 51 -10.99 -11.81 -8.22
CA PHE A 51 -11.68 -13.08 -8.48
C PHE A 51 -13.21 -12.94 -8.48
N TRP A 52 -13.78 -12.08 -7.63
CA TRP A 52 -15.20 -11.79 -7.68
C TRP A 52 -15.61 -11.22 -9.04
N ARG A 53 -14.81 -10.29 -9.56
CA ARG A 53 -15.02 -9.69 -10.88
C ARG A 53 -14.84 -10.70 -12.01
N ILE A 54 -13.79 -11.52 -11.99
CA ILE A 54 -13.61 -12.62 -12.97
C ILE A 54 -14.81 -13.56 -12.99
N ARG A 55 -15.32 -13.94 -11.82
CA ARG A 55 -16.49 -14.82 -11.71
C ARG A 55 -17.77 -14.13 -12.18
N LYS A 56 -17.90 -12.83 -11.95
CA LYS A 56 -19.08 -12.06 -12.31
C LYS A 56 -19.12 -11.73 -13.81
N ASP A 57 -17.97 -11.47 -14.42
CA ASP A 57 -17.81 -11.03 -15.82
C ASP A 57 -17.74 -12.23 -16.80
N GLY A 58 -18.00 -13.46 -16.33
CA GLY A 58 -18.15 -14.65 -17.19
C GLY A 58 -16.85 -15.38 -17.54
N GLY A 59 -15.75 -15.10 -16.85
CA GLY A 59 -14.45 -15.74 -17.06
C GLY A 59 -13.40 -14.85 -17.74
N ILE A 60 -12.29 -15.46 -18.16
CA ILE A 60 -11.04 -14.75 -18.49
C ILE A 60 -11.06 -14.15 -19.91
N SER A 61 -11.71 -14.78 -20.88
CA SER A 61 -11.91 -14.27 -22.23
C SER A 61 -12.97 -15.12 -22.90
N GLY A 62 -14.01 -14.50 -23.46
CA GLY A 62 -14.89 -15.15 -24.43
C GLY A 62 -14.11 -15.51 -25.71
N PRO A 63 -14.63 -16.41 -26.55
CA PRO A 63 -13.89 -16.96 -27.69
C PRO A 63 -13.44 -15.86 -28.67
N LEU A 64 -12.22 -16.03 -29.21
CA LEU A 64 -11.69 -15.27 -30.35
C LEU A 64 -12.45 -15.62 -31.64
#